data_AF-A0A2A2S6R7-F1
#
_entry.id   AF-A0A2A2S6R7-F1
#
_cell.length_a   1.000
_cell.length_b   1.000
_cell.length_c   1.000
_cell.angle_alpha   90.00
_cell.angle_beta   90.00
_cell.angle_gamma   90.00
#
_symmetry.space_group_name_H-M   'P 1'
#
loop_
_entity.id
_entity.type
_entity.pdbx_description
1 polymer ?
#
loop_
_entity_poly.entity_id
_entity_poly.type
_entity_poly.pdbx_seq_one_letter_code
_entity_poly.pdbx_strand_id
1 'polypeptide(L)' 'MFFLMVFITAAFLIFLKYKLLPYFNRWESPGYRLLRWVLDALILITFAIIAIAAVAFWMSGNR' A
#
# COMPACT_ATOMS: atom_id res chain seq x y z
N MET A 1 8.33 16.77 -1.64
CA MET A 1 6.95 16.70 -1.11
C MET A 1 6.17 15.49 -1.63
N PHE A 2 6.15 15.25 -2.95
CA PHE A 2 5.45 14.09 -3.56
C PHE A 2 5.86 12.73 -2.94
N PHE A 3 7.15 12.38 -2.93
CA PHE A 3 7.61 11.11 -2.34
C PHE A 3 7.24 10.96 -0.86
N LEU A 4 7.33 12.04 -0.08
CA LEU A 4 6.96 12.03 1.35
C LEU A 4 5.48 11.69 1.54
N MET A 5 4.58 12.33 0.77
CA MET A 5 3.15 12.02 0.78
C MET A 5 2.89 10.55 0.43
N VAL A 6 3.58 10.01 -0.59
CA VAL A 6 3.39 8.63 -1.01
C VAL A 6 3.91 7.64 0.05
N PHE A 7 5.04 7.92 0.70
CA PHE A 7 5.53 7.10 1.81
C PHE A 7 4.57 7.13 3.03
N ILE A 8 3.98 8.29 3.35
CA ILE A 8 2.97 8.40 4.41
C ILE A 8 1.74 7.55 4.07
N THR A 9 1.26 7.60 2.83
CA THR A 9 0.14 6.78 2.36
C THR A 9 0.45 5.28 2.45
N ALA A 10 1.66 4.87 2.04
CA ALA A 10 2.10 3.48 2.15
C ALA A 10 2.17 3.02 3.62
N ALA A 11 2.72 3.84 4.52
CA ALA A 11 2.77 3.56 5.95
C ALA A 11 1.37 3.45 6.56
N PHE A 12 0.44 4.31 6.14
CA PHE A 12 -0.96 4.25 6.58
C PHE A 12 -1.65 2.95 6.12
N LEU A 13 -1.47 2.54 4.87
CA LEU A 13 -2.05 1.30 4.34
C LEU A 13 -1.50 0.06 5.08
N ILE A 14 -0.20 0.04 5.37
CA ILE A 14 0.44 -1.03 6.14
C ILE A 14 -0.11 -1.04 7.57
N PHE A 15 -0.18 0.12 8.23
CA PHE A 15 -0.73 0.23 9.58
C PHE A 15 -2.19 -0.24 9.62
N LEU A 16 -3.01 0.19 8.65
CA LEU A 16 -4.40 -0.23 8.52
C LEU A 16 -4.50 -1.76 8.38
N LYS A 17 -3.70 -2.36 7.49
CA LYS A 17 -3.63 -3.82 7.31
C LYS A 17 -3.26 -4.53 8.62
N TYR A 18 -2.17 -4.12 9.28
CA TYR A 18 -1.68 -4.80 10.47
C TYR A 18 -2.52 -4.57 11.72
N LYS A 19 -3.24 -3.44 11.83
CA LYS A 19 -4.06 -3.15 13.01
C LYS A 19 -5.52 -3.61 12.86
N LEU A 20 -6.12 -3.51 11.66
CA LEU A 20 -7.48 -4.00 11.44
C LEU A 20 -7.54 -5.52 11.25
N LEU A 21 -6.61 -6.14 10.51
CA LEU A 21 -6.70 -7.58 10.23
C LEU A 21 -6.74 -8.47 11.49
N PRO A 22 -5.94 -8.24 12.55
CA PRO A 22 -6.01 -9.07 13.76
C PRO A 22 -7.21 -8.76 14.65
N TYR A 23 -7.80 -7.55 14.56
CA TYR A 23 -8.96 -7.19 15.39
C TYR A 23 -10.23 -7.97 15.00
N PHE A 24 -10.33 -8.39 13.74
CA PHE A 24 -11.48 -9.15 13.22
C PHE A 24 -11.26 -10.68 13.19
N ASN A 25 -10.13 -11.16 13.74
CA ASN A 25 -9.67 -12.55 13.57
C ASN A 25 -10.34 -13.56 14.52
N ARG A 26 -11.61 -13.91 14.30
CA ARG A 26 -12.14 -15.18 14.86
C ARG A 26 -13.25 -15.88 14.07
N TRP A 27 -13.96 -15.21 13.14
CA TRP A 27 -15.06 -15.84 12.41
C TRP A 27 -14.99 -15.44 10.92
N GLU A 28 -14.59 -16.38 10.08
CA GLU A 28 -14.38 -16.24 8.63
C GLU A 28 -15.65 -15.76 7.92
N SER A 29 -15.78 -14.45 7.72
CA SER A 29 -16.80 -13.90 6.82
C SER A 29 -16.23 -13.72 5.41
N PRO A 30 -16.99 -14.03 4.34
CA PRO A 30 -16.53 -13.84 2.95
C PRO A 30 -16.13 -12.39 2.65
N GLY A 31 -16.71 -11.40 3.34
CA GLY A 31 -16.31 -9.99 3.23
C GLY A 31 -14.88 -9.72 3.71
N TYR A 32 -14.39 -10.46 4.71
CA TYR A 32 -13.02 -10.31 5.21
C TYR A 32 -11.98 -10.82 4.20
N ARG A 33 -12.31 -11.88 3.46
CA ARG A 33 -11.44 -12.41 2.39
C ARG A 33 -11.27 -11.38 1.28
N LEU A 34 -12.37 -10.73 0.88
CA LEU A 34 -12.36 -9.64 -0.10
C LEU A 34 -11.55 -8.44 0.42
N LEU A 35 -11.79 -8.00 1.66
CA LEU A 35 -11.09 -6.85 2.25
C LEU A 35 -9.58 -7.07 2.33
N ARG A 36 -9.14 -8.28 2.70
CA ARG A 36 -7.72 -8.64 2.71
C ARG A 36 -7.11 -8.56 1.31
N TRP A 37 -7.79 -9.10 0.31
CA TRP A 37 -7.35 -9.04 -1.09
C TRP A 37 -7.27 -7.61 -1.62
N VAL A 38 -8.27 -6.79 -1.33
CA VAL A 38 -8.30 -5.37 -1.73
C VAL A 38 -7.17 -4.59 -1.06
N LEU A 39 -6.95 -4.79 0.24
CA LEU A 39 -5.83 -4.15 0.95
C LEU A 39 -4.47 -4.59 0.39
N ASP A 40 -4.30 -5.87 0.07
CA ASP A 40 -3.05 -6.34 -0.53
C ASP A 40 -2.81 -5.75 -1.92
N ALA A 41 -3.85 -5.73 -2.76
CA ALA A 41 -3.79 -5.12 -4.08
C ALA A 41 -3.47 -3.62 -4.00
N LEU A 42 -4.11 -2.89 -3.08
CA LEU A 42 -3.84 -1.47 -2.84
C LEU A 42 -2.39 -1.22 -2.41
N ILE A 43 -1.87 -2.02 -1.48
CA ILE A 43 -0.47 -1.93 -1.06
C ILE A 43 0.46 -2.20 -2.24
N LEU A 44 0.22 -3.27 -3.00
CA LEU A 44 1.03 -3.65 -4.14
C LEU A 44 1.05 -2.55 -5.23
N ILE A 45 -0.11 -2.00 -5.58
CA ILE A 45 -0.23 -0.88 -6.54
C ILE A 45 0.53 0.35 -6.02
N THR A 46 0.41 0.67 -4.74
CA THR A 46 1.11 1.81 -4.13
C THR A 46 2.62 1.65 -4.27
N PHE A 47 3.16 0.47 -3.96
CA PHE A 47 4.59 0.21 -4.13
C PHE A 47 5.03 0.21 -5.59
N ALA A 48 4.21 -0.30 -6.51
CA ALA A 48 4.51 -0.25 -7.95
C ALA A 48 4.61 1.19 -8.45
N ILE A 49 3.69 2.07 -8.04
CA ILE A 49 3.72 3.50 -8.39
C ILE A 49 4.97 4.17 -7.83
N ILE A 50 5.35 3.87 -6.57
CA ILE A 50 6.60 4.39 -5.97
C ILE A 50 7.80 3.99 -6.82
N ALA A 51 7.90 2.71 -7.19
CA ALA A 51 9.01 2.20 -7.97
C ALA A 51 9.10 2.87 -9.35
N ILE A 52 7.97 2.98 -10.06
CA ILE A 52 7.91 3.63 -11.37
C ILE A 52 8.29 5.11 -11.26
N ALA A 53 7.75 5.82 -10.26
CA ALA A 53 8.05 7.23 -10.02
C ALA A 53 9.52 7.46 -9.66
N ALA A 54 10.12 6.57 -8.85
CA ALA A 54 11.53 6.64 -8.49
C ALA A 54 12.43 6.43 -9.71
N VAL A 55 12.12 5.43 -10.54
CA VAL A 55 12.85 5.16 -11.79
C VAL A 55 12.71 6.30 -12.80
N ALA A 56 11.51 6.84 -12.98
CA ALA A 56 11.27 7.98 -13.85
C ALA A 56 12.00 9.25 -13.37
N PHE A 57 12.00 9.50 -12.06
CA PHE A 57 12.74 10.60 -11.46
C PHE A 57 14.26 10.43 -11.65
N TRP A 58 14.78 9.23 -11.44
CA TRP A 58 16.19 8.91 -11.67
C TRP A 58 16.60 9.18 -13.13
N MET A 59 15.81 8.69 -14.09
CA MET A 59 16.04 8.95 -15.51
C MET A 59 15.92 10.44 -15.88
N SER A 60 15.03 11.20 -15.22
CA SER A 60 14.89 12.64 -15.44
C SER A 60 16.05 13.46 -14.87
N GLY A 61 16.64 13.04 -13.74
CA GLY A 61 17.78 13.73 -13.12
C GLY A 61 19.14 13.36 -13.74
N ASN A 62 19.19 12.30 -14.55
CA ASN A 62 20.36 11.87 -15.31
C ASN A 62 20.40 12.49 -16.74
N ARG A 63 19.77 13.66 -16.91
CA ARG A 63 19.86 14.51 -18.11
C ARG A 63 20.41 15.88 -17.73
#